data_AF-A0A2E3NNY3-F1
#
_entry.id   AF-A0A2E3NNY3-F1
#
_cell.length_a   1.000
_cell.length_b   1.000
_cell.length_c   1.000
_cell.angle_alpha   90.00
_cell.angle_beta   90.00
_cell.angle_gamma   90.00
#
_symmetry.space_group_name_H-M   'P 1'
#
loop_
_entity.id
_entity.type
_entity.pdbx_description
1 polymer ?
#
loop_
_entity_poly.entity_id
_entity_poly.type
_entity_poly.pdbx_seq_one_letter_code
_entity_poly.pdbx_strand_id
1 'polypeptide(L)'
;MTWKRGEWGTGSKPRQGTMTDPNSLTPASGPDFRTELPESLLLAQMERGFGDLQFVPALEKPFRRYLQTYLVNHLRLACVAGLILIAAAQLLSSFVLHPPATALRWQAVLLCGALAPILLNAFWMLSNSQSGRRLDFAAYSAVGALAFAGLTLPLIYRLQGSVFPYPLTELVVVLIPILAARRFPIALLCVLCVLGGLILRDMLFLGISAGTMLDVFNITAFAAVSLAGGFVQEWVLRRNFLSEGLYLLRSVRDPLTQLRNRRGFDADAERIWATARRSNLSVGVAMIDIDHFKRLNDRWGHAAGDAALKELAHVLRAEAARRPMDLIGRVGGEEFAVIWYDLPPGSARTQAERVRQAVVDRRLEHPTDRQLSVSIGCTQLIPRGGLTLSDALAVADSALYAAKSNGRNCVDYVPPPRELDPQRWSQPTAVND
;
A
#
# COMPACT_ATOMS: atom_id res chain seq x y z
N MET A 1 -8.11 7.07 -47.96
CA MET A 1 -9.29 6.19 -47.79
C MET A 1 -10.02 6.56 -46.52
N THR A 2 -11.31 6.86 -46.63
CA THR A 2 -12.22 7.37 -45.60
C THR A 2 -12.47 6.38 -44.46
N TRP A 3 -12.23 6.78 -43.21
CA TRP A 3 -12.62 6.03 -42.02
C TRP A 3 -14.13 6.18 -41.76
N LYS A 4 -14.86 5.06 -41.83
CA LYS A 4 -16.26 4.93 -41.44
C LYS A 4 -16.38 4.53 -39.98
N ARG A 5 -17.33 5.18 -39.28
CA ARG A 5 -17.92 4.80 -37.99
C ARG A 5 -18.78 3.53 -38.14
N GLY A 6 -18.78 2.71 -37.09
CA GLY A 6 -19.77 1.66 -36.81
C GLY A 6 -19.18 0.69 -35.78
N GLU A 7 -19.89 0.06 -34.87
CA GLU A 7 -21.28 0.11 -34.41
C GLU A 7 -21.28 -0.74 -33.12
N TRP A 8 -22.09 -0.39 -32.13
CA TRP A 8 -22.21 -1.13 -30.87
C TRP A 8 -23.06 -2.38 -31.08
N GLY A 9 -22.50 -3.56 -30.82
CA GLY A 9 -23.22 -4.85 -30.84
C GLY A 9 -23.16 -5.56 -29.48
N THR A 10 -24.33 -5.76 -28.89
CA THR A 10 -24.58 -6.54 -27.67
C THR A 10 -24.66 -8.04 -27.96
N GLY A 11 -24.05 -8.90 -27.13
CA GLY A 11 -24.25 -10.36 -27.21
C GLY A 11 -23.40 -11.21 -26.25
N SER A 12 -24.07 -11.75 -25.23
CA SER A 12 -23.75 -12.77 -24.19
C SER A 12 -22.63 -13.84 -24.36
N LYS A 13 -21.86 -13.99 -23.25
CA LYS A 13 -21.05 -15.10 -22.60
C LYS A 13 -21.32 -16.59 -22.98
N PRO A 14 -20.47 -17.63 -22.61
CA PRO A 14 -19.59 -17.72 -21.42
C PRO A 14 -18.21 -18.47 -21.47
N ARG A 15 -17.35 -18.12 -20.48
CA ARG A 15 -16.30 -18.87 -19.72
C ARG A 15 -15.34 -19.86 -20.41
N GLN A 16 -14.04 -19.62 -20.25
CA GLN A 16 -13.05 -20.63 -19.82
C GLN A 16 -12.02 -19.98 -18.86
N GLY A 17 -11.73 -20.68 -17.77
CA GLY A 17 -11.02 -20.18 -16.60
C GLY A 17 -9.50 -20.10 -16.78
N THR A 18 -8.92 -18.99 -16.34
CA THR A 18 -7.48 -18.84 -16.15
C THR A 18 -7.06 -19.57 -14.87
N MET A 19 -6.20 -20.58 -15.03
CA MET A 19 -5.39 -21.17 -13.96
C MET A 19 -4.57 -20.06 -13.30
N THR A 20 -4.90 -19.76 -12.04
CA THR A 20 -4.09 -18.92 -11.16
C THR A 20 -2.88 -19.71 -10.68
N ASP A 21 -1.68 -19.16 -10.90
CA ASP A 21 -0.40 -19.64 -10.39
C ASP A 21 -0.43 -19.74 -8.85
N PRO A 22 -0.23 -20.95 -8.26
CA PRO A 22 -0.38 -21.17 -6.82
C PRO A 22 0.69 -20.49 -5.94
N ASN A 23 1.74 -19.89 -6.51
CA ASN A 23 2.85 -19.31 -5.75
C ASN A 23 2.93 -17.77 -5.78
N SER A 24 1.95 -17.08 -6.35
CA SER A 24 1.85 -15.61 -6.28
C SER A 24 1.24 -15.16 -4.95
N LEU A 25 1.96 -15.33 -3.84
CA LEU A 25 1.63 -14.71 -2.55
C LEU A 25 1.93 -13.21 -2.60
N THR A 26 1.14 -12.44 -3.36
CA THR A 26 0.89 -11.05 -2.98
C THR A 26 -0.25 -11.10 -1.96
N PRO A 27 -0.03 -10.73 -0.68
CA PRO A 27 -1.14 -10.55 0.24
C PRO A 27 -2.05 -9.48 -0.37
N ALA A 28 -3.36 -9.74 -0.40
CA ALA A 28 -4.39 -8.88 -0.97
C ALA A 28 -3.93 -7.42 -0.99
N SER A 29 -3.65 -6.90 -2.20
CA SER A 29 -2.98 -5.61 -2.36
C SER A 29 -3.72 -4.56 -1.54
N GLY A 30 -2.96 -3.84 -0.70
CA GLY A 30 -3.50 -2.68 0.01
C GLY A 30 -4.15 -1.70 -0.97
N PRO A 31 -4.97 -0.76 -0.49
CA PRO A 31 -5.62 0.20 -1.37
C PRO A 31 -4.57 0.94 -2.21
N ASP A 32 -4.79 0.99 -3.53
CA ASP A 32 -3.94 1.79 -4.41
C ASP A 32 -4.33 3.26 -4.25
N PHE A 33 -3.59 3.93 -3.37
CA PHE A 33 -3.79 5.35 -3.07
C PHE A 33 -3.71 6.25 -4.31
N ARG A 34 -3.05 5.81 -5.40
CA ARG A 34 -2.86 6.63 -6.61
C ARG A 34 -4.07 6.61 -7.54
N THR A 35 -4.86 5.54 -7.52
CA THR A 35 -6.00 5.36 -8.44
C THR A 35 -7.35 5.40 -7.73
N GLU A 36 -7.42 4.98 -6.47
CA GLU A 36 -8.67 4.86 -5.73
C GLU A 36 -9.01 6.09 -4.87
N LEU A 37 -8.03 6.94 -4.51
CA LEU A 37 -8.16 7.92 -3.42
C LEU A 37 -7.61 9.30 -3.79
N PRO A 38 -8.46 10.29 -4.13
CA PRO A 38 -7.99 11.63 -4.46
C PRO A 38 -7.38 12.36 -3.24
N GLU A 39 -6.33 13.16 -3.48
CA GLU A 39 -5.62 13.91 -2.43
C GLU A 39 -6.57 14.81 -1.61
N SER A 40 -7.53 15.44 -2.30
CA SER A 40 -8.55 16.29 -1.68
C SER A 40 -9.43 15.55 -0.67
N LEU A 41 -9.76 14.28 -0.92
CA LEU A 41 -10.58 13.47 -0.02
C LEU A 41 -9.80 13.11 1.25
N LEU A 42 -8.51 12.76 1.11
CA LEU A 42 -7.65 12.47 2.25
C LEU A 42 -7.41 13.70 3.12
N LEU A 43 -7.17 14.86 2.50
CA LEU A 43 -7.02 16.14 3.22
C LEU A 43 -8.31 16.56 3.92
N ALA A 44 -9.45 16.51 3.23
CA ALA A 44 -10.74 16.84 3.81
C ALA A 44 -11.07 15.94 5.01
N GLN A 45 -10.75 14.64 4.94
CA GLN A 45 -10.91 13.74 6.07
C GLN A 45 -9.95 14.10 7.23
N MET A 46 -8.71 14.49 6.93
CA MET A 46 -7.72 14.85 7.96
C MET A 46 -8.10 16.16 8.68
N GLU A 47 -8.65 17.13 7.95
CA GLU A 47 -9.19 18.38 8.51
C GLU A 47 -10.45 18.14 9.33
N ARG A 48 -11.37 17.29 8.83
CA ARG A 48 -12.58 16.88 9.58
C ARG A 48 -12.23 16.17 10.90
N GLY A 49 -11.10 15.45 10.95
CA GLY A 49 -10.77 14.55 12.04
C GLY A 49 -11.63 13.28 12.03
N PHE A 50 -11.51 12.47 13.10
CA PHE A 50 -12.16 11.16 13.24
C PHE A 50 -12.34 10.81 14.72
N GLY A 51 -12.89 11.75 15.49
CA GLY A 51 -13.12 11.58 16.93
C GLY A 51 -14.12 10.47 17.28
N ASP A 52 -15.01 10.15 16.34
CA ASP A 52 -15.95 9.02 16.39
C ASP A 52 -15.36 7.71 15.83
N LEU A 53 -14.07 7.72 15.45
CA LEU A 53 -13.38 6.61 14.78
C LEU A 53 -14.12 6.13 13.52
N GLN A 54 -14.70 7.05 12.76
CA GLN A 54 -15.33 6.72 11.48
C GLN A 54 -14.80 7.63 10.37
N PHE A 55 -14.45 7.01 9.25
CA PHE A 55 -14.20 7.76 8.03
C PHE A 55 -15.50 7.98 7.24
N VAL A 56 -15.46 8.94 6.32
CA VAL A 56 -16.47 9.02 5.26
C VAL A 56 -16.58 7.67 4.53
N PRO A 57 -17.78 7.27 4.08
CA PRO A 57 -18.00 5.96 3.46
C PRO A 57 -17.02 5.61 2.33
N ALA A 58 -16.57 6.62 1.58
CA ALA A 58 -15.60 6.46 0.49
C ALA A 58 -14.22 5.96 0.97
N LEU A 59 -13.78 6.32 2.18
CA LEU A 59 -12.47 5.95 2.74
C LEU A 59 -12.52 4.69 3.62
N GLU A 60 -13.70 4.36 4.17
CA GLU A 60 -13.85 3.26 5.12
C GLU A 60 -13.57 1.88 4.51
N LYS A 61 -13.98 1.64 3.24
CA LYS A 61 -13.70 0.37 2.55
C LYS A 61 -12.20 0.20 2.20
N PRO A 62 -11.51 1.21 1.63
CA PRO A 62 -10.05 1.20 1.49
C PRO A 62 -9.31 0.98 2.81
N PHE A 63 -9.69 1.70 3.86
CA PHE A 63 -9.09 1.56 5.19
C PHE A 63 -9.20 0.14 5.75
N ARG A 64 -10.32 -0.56 5.51
CA ARG A 64 -10.48 -1.95 5.94
C ARG A 64 -9.55 -2.93 5.23
N ARG A 65 -9.27 -2.70 3.95
CA ARG A 65 -8.25 -3.48 3.21
C ARG A 65 -6.86 -3.22 3.81
N TYR A 66 -6.55 -1.96 4.10
CA TYR A 66 -5.31 -1.58 4.78
C TYR A 66 -5.14 -2.29 6.15
N LEU A 67 -6.17 -2.25 7.00
CA LEU A 67 -6.18 -2.93 8.30
C LEU A 67 -5.96 -4.45 8.15
N GLN A 68 -6.54 -5.08 7.12
CA GLN A 68 -6.40 -6.52 6.92
C GLN A 68 -4.94 -6.92 6.71
N THR A 69 -4.16 -6.12 5.98
CA THR A 69 -2.74 -6.40 5.72
C THR A 69 -1.88 -6.21 6.96
N TYR A 70 -2.15 -5.18 7.77
CA TYR A 70 -1.36 -4.87 8.97
C TYR A 70 -1.71 -5.74 10.18
N LEU A 71 -3.00 -5.98 10.45
CA LEU A 71 -3.42 -6.66 11.69
C LEU A 71 -3.29 -8.18 11.67
N VAL A 72 -3.30 -8.83 10.50
CA VAL A 72 -3.32 -10.30 10.45
C VAL A 72 -2.11 -10.91 11.17
N ASN A 73 -0.92 -10.35 11.02
CA ASN A 73 0.27 -10.85 11.70
C ASN A 73 0.21 -10.61 13.22
N HIS A 74 -0.27 -9.45 13.66
CA HIS A 74 -0.47 -9.17 15.08
C HIS A 74 -1.50 -10.11 15.72
N LEU A 75 -2.60 -10.40 15.02
CA LEU A 75 -3.63 -11.33 15.47
C LEU A 75 -3.10 -12.77 15.54
N ARG A 76 -2.27 -13.21 14.57
CA ARG A 76 -1.59 -14.51 14.63
C ARG A 76 -0.68 -14.63 15.85
N LEU A 77 0.12 -13.59 16.11
CA LEU A 77 0.99 -13.54 17.29
C LEU A 77 0.17 -13.59 18.58
N ALA A 78 -0.97 -12.88 18.64
CA ALA A 78 -1.88 -12.92 19.77
C ALA A 78 -2.47 -14.31 20.02
N CYS A 79 -2.85 -15.05 18.96
CA CYS A 79 -3.30 -16.44 19.09
C CYS A 79 -2.20 -17.35 19.67
N VAL A 80 -0.97 -17.22 19.19
CA VAL A 80 0.18 -18.01 19.69
C VAL A 80 0.48 -17.66 21.15
N ALA A 81 0.53 -16.37 21.49
CA ALA A 81 0.73 -15.92 22.86
C ALA A 81 -0.39 -16.46 23.79
N GLY A 82 -1.64 -16.45 23.33
CA GLY A 82 -2.78 -17.04 24.05
C GLY A 82 -2.61 -18.54 24.34
N LEU A 83 -2.14 -19.32 23.35
CA LEU A 83 -1.86 -20.75 23.55
C LEU A 83 -0.74 -20.99 24.55
N ILE A 84 0.33 -20.18 24.51
CA ILE A 84 1.43 -20.24 25.48
C ILE A 84 0.91 -19.92 26.89
N LEU A 85 0.09 -18.88 27.03
CA LEU A 85 -0.52 -18.48 28.31
C LEU A 85 -1.41 -19.59 28.87
N ILE A 86 -2.20 -20.27 28.03
CA ILE A 86 -3.00 -21.44 28.44
C ILE A 86 -2.09 -22.55 28.99
N ALA A 87 -1.05 -22.92 28.25
CA ALA A 87 -0.12 -23.97 28.68
C ALA A 87 0.58 -23.60 30.00
N ALA A 88 1.05 -22.35 30.12
CA ALA A 88 1.66 -21.83 31.33
C ALA A 88 0.70 -21.85 32.53
N ALA A 89 -0.55 -21.44 32.34
CA ALA A 89 -1.57 -21.47 33.40
C ALA A 89 -1.89 -22.90 33.87
N GLN A 90 -1.88 -23.89 32.97
CA GLN A 90 -2.06 -25.30 33.37
C GLN A 90 -0.86 -25.83 34.17
N LEU A 91 0.35 -25.53 33.71
CA LEU A 91 1.58 -25.97 34.35
C LEU A 91 1.70 -25.35 35.74
N LEU A 92 1.50 -24.04 35.85
CA LEU A 92 1.56 -23.32 37.11
C LEU A 92 0.50 -23.83 38.11
N SER A 93 -0.72 -24.14 37.65
CA SER A 93 -1.78 -24.68 38.53
C SER A 93 -1.40 -26.05 39.06
N SER A 94 -0.86 -26.90 38.20
CA SER A 94 -0.56 -28.30 38.53
C SER A 94 0.63 -28.43 39.47
N PHE A 95 1.67 -27.61 39.27
CA PHE A 95 2.95 -27.77 39.98
C PHE A 95 3.16 -26.83 41.16
N VAL A 96 2.49 -25.68 41.21
CA VAL A 96 2.77 -24.66 42.24
C VAL A 96 1.58 -24.46 43.18
N LEU A 97 0.37 -24.35 42.61
CA LEU A 97 -0.80 -23.91 43.36
C LEU A 97 -1.62 -25.06 43.94
N HIS A 98 -1.39 -26.29 43.45
CA HIS A 98 -2.01 -27.54 43.91
C HIS A 98 -3.51 -27.42 44.25
N PRO A 99 -4.35 -26.93 43.31
CA PRO A 99 -5.78 -26.80 43.56
C PRO A 99 -6.45 -28.17 43.68
N PRO A 100 -7.70 -28.23 44.17
CA PRO A 100 -8.49 -29.46 44.17
C PRO A 100 -8.50 -30.13 42.79
N ALA A 101 -8.33 -31.46 42.75
CA ALA A 101 -8.21 -32.21 41.50
C ALA A 101 -9.41 -31.99 40.55
N THR A 102 -10.61 -31.79 41.11
CA THR A 102 -11.82 -31.45 40.36
C THR A 102 -11.72 -30.08 39.68
N ALA A 103 -11.12 -29.07 40.31
CA ALA A 103 -10.99 -27.72 39.78
C ALA A 103 -10.01 -27.71 38.62
N LEU A 104 -8.89 -28.43 38.81
CA LEU A 104 -7.85 -28.61 37.79
C LEU A 104 -8.40 -29.32 36.55
N ARG A 105 -9.26 -30.34 36.72
CA ARG A 105 -9.92 -31.03 35.60
C ARG A 105 -10.81 -30.09 34.79
N TRP A 106 -11.65 -29.29 35.45
CA TRP A 106 -12.50 -28.31 34.76
C TRP A 106 -11.67 -27.21 34.09
N GLN A 107 -10.56 -26.79 34.70
CA GLN A 107 -9.60 -25.88 34.08
C GLN A 107 -9.02 -26.46 32.79
N ALA A 108 -8.60 -27.73 32.80
CA ALA A 108 -8.09 -28.41 31.61
C ALA A 108 -9.16 -28.53 30.52
N VAL A 109 -10.41 -28.88 30.87
CA VAL A 109 -11.52 -28.97 29.91
C VAL A 109 -11.80 -27.62 29.25
N LEU A 110 -11.88 -26.53 30.02
CA LEU A 110 -12.25 -25.22 29.48
C LEU A 110 -11.10 -24.58 28.69
N LEU A 111 -9.86 -24.61 29.20
CA LEU A 111 -8.74 -23.96 28.53
C LEU A 111 -8.15 -24.82 27.41
N CYS A 112 -7.90 -26.12 27.65
CA CYS A 112 -7.30 -27.00 26.64
C CYS A 112 -8.36 -27.63 25.72
N GLY A 113 -9.53 -27.99 26.25
CA GLY A 113 -10.59 -28.66 25.49
C GLY A 113 -11.48 -27.73 24.67
N ALA A 114 -11.68 -26.48 25.11
CA ALA A 114 -12.52 -25.52 24.40
C ALA A 114 -11.73 -24.34 23.81
N LEU A 115 -10.95 -23.63 24.63
CA LEU A 115 -10.30 -22.39 24.18
C LEU A 115 -9.13 -22.64 23.20
N ALA A 116 -8.27 -23.62 23.47
CA ALA A 116 -7.13 -23.91 22.58
C ALA A 116 -7.55 -24.32 21.15
N PRO A 117 -8.56 -25.19 20.94
CA PRO A 117 -9.07 -25.48 19.59
C PRO A 117 -9.61 -24.24 18.87
N ILE A 118 -10.27 -23.33 19.57
CA ILE A 118 -10.79 -22.07 18.99
C ILE A 118 -9.65 -21.15 18.57
N LEU A 119 -8.60 -21.02 19.38
CA LEU A 119 -7.41 -20.24 19.03
C LEU A 119 -6.63 -20.86 17.86
N LEU A 120 -6.51 -22.20 17.81
CA LEU A 120 -5.90 -22.91 16.70
C LEU A 120 -6.69 -22.73 15.40
N ASN A 121 -8.02 -22.82 15.46
CA ASN A 121 -8.89 -22.54 14.32
C ASN A 121 -8.76 -21.08 13.86
N ALA A 122 -8.75 -20.13 14.80
CA ALA A 122 -8.56 -18.71 14.49
C ALA A 122 -7.19 -18.46 13.82
N PHE A 123 -6.11 -19.05 14.34
CA PHE A 123 -4.79 -18.99 13.74
C PHE A 123 -4.76 -19.57 12.33
N TRP A 124 -5.40 -20.74 12.12
CA TRP A 124 -5.50 -21.36 10.80
C TRP A 124 -6.29 -20.48 9.82
N MET A 125 -7.44 -19.92 10.24
CA MET A 125 -8.22 -18.99 9.43
C MET A 125 -7.45 -17.72 9.09
N LEU A 126 -6.71 -17.15 10.04
CA LEU A 126 -5.82 -16.00 9.82
C LEU A 126 -4.69 -16.33 8.84
N SER A 127 -4.27 -17.59 8.78
CA SER A 127 -3.19 -18.07 7.90
C SER A 127 -3.67 -18.35 6.48
N ASN A 128 -4.90 -18.86 6.32
CA ASN A 128 -5.39 -19.41 5.06
C ASN A 128 -6.53 -18.61 4.41
N SER A 129 -7.17 -17.68 5.12
CA SER A 129 -8.34 -16.96 4.60
C SER A 129 -8.02 -15.55 4.14
N GLN A 130 -8.47 -15.20 2.94
CA GLN A 130 -8.45 -13.82 2.44
C GLN A 130 -9.77 -13.06 2.72
N SER A 131 -10.77 -13.70 3.34
CA SER A 131 -12.09 -13.09 3.55
C SER A 131 -12.17 -12.36 4.89
N GLY A 132 -12.35 -11.04 4.86
CA GLY A 132 -12.51 -10.21 6.06
C GLY A 132 -13.59 -10.71 7.03
N ARG A 133 -14.73 -11.18 6.52
CA ARG A 133 -15.83 -11.72 7.35
C ARG A 133 -15.43 -12.96 8.15
N ARG A 134 -14.66 -13.88 7.55
CA ARG A 134 -14.21 -15.11 8.24
C ARG A 134 -13.20 -14.77 9.34
N LEU A 135 -12.34 -13.79 9.08
CA LEU A 135 -11.40 -13.28 10.06
C LEU A 135 -12.10 -12.61 11.25
N ASP A 136 -13.16 -11.84 11.00
CA ASP A 136 -13.98 -11.23 12.06
C ASP A 136 -14.66 -12.31 12.92
N PHE A 137 -15.25 -13.34 12.27
CA PHE A 137 -15.88 -14.46 12.97
C PHE A 137 -14.90 -15.23 13.87
N ALA A 138 -13.69 -15.50 13.38
CA ALA A 138 -12.63 -16.13 14.15
C ALA A 138 -12.24 -15.32 15.39
N ALA A 139 -12.04 -14.01 15.23
CA ALA A 139 -11.71 -13.11 16.33
C ALA A 139 -12.82 -13.05 17.39
N TYR A 140 -14.09 -12.92 16.98
CA TYR A 140 -15.22 -12.88 17.91
C TYR A 140 -15.43 -14.21 18.63
N SER A 141 -15.19 -15.34 17.96
CA SER A 141 -15.27 -16.66 18.60
C SER A 141 -14.20 -16.83 19.68
N ALA A 142 -12.97 -16.37 19.43
CA ALA A 142 -11.90 -16.37 20.42
C ALA A 142 -12.23 -15.48 21.63
N VAL A 143 -12.74 -14.27 21.40
CA VAL A 143 -13.21 -13.37 22.46
C VAL A 143 -14.33 -13.99 23.28
N GLY A 144 -15.33 -14.61 22.64
CA GLY A 144 -16.43 -15.28 23.33
C GLY A 144 -15.97 -16.44 24.21
N ALA A 145 -15.06 -17.27 23.71
CA ALA A 145 -14.48 -18.38 24.47
C ALA A 145 -13.66 -17.90 25.68
N LEU A 146 -12.87 -16.86 25.49
CA LEU A 146 -12.10 -16.19 26.54
C LEU A 146 -13.02 -15.62 27.63
N ALA A 147 -14.08 -14.91 27.24
CA ALA A 147 -15.09 -14.38 28.16
C ALA A 147 -15.77 -15.49 28.96
N PHE A 148 -16.19 -16.57 28.29
CA PHE A 148 -16.82 -17.70 28.95
C PHE A 148 -15.90 -18.37 29.98
N ALA A 149 -14.63 -18.61 29.63
CA ALA A 149 -13.65 -19.17 30.56
C ALA A 149 -13.39 -18.25 31.77
N GLY A 150 -13.28 -16.94 31.54
CA GLY A 150 -13.11 -15.94 32.60
C GLY A 150 -14.32 -15.85 33.55
N LEU A 151 -15.54 -16.01 33.04
CA LEU A 151 -16.74 -16.01 33.87
C LEU A 151 -16.86 -17.28 34.74
N THR A 152 -16.53 -18.43 34.16
CA THR A 152 -16.85 -19.75 34.75
C THR A 152 -15.75 -20.31 35.65
N LEU A 153 -14.47 -20.17 35.31
CA LEU A 153 -13.37 -20.77 36.09
C LEU A 153 -13.28 -20.25 37.52
N PRO A 154 -13.37 -18.92 37.79
CA PRO A 154 -13.35 -18.41 39.15
C PRO A 154 -14.51 -18.96 40.01
N LEU A 155 -15.69 -19.11 39.39
CA LEU A 155 -16.86 -19.67 40.07
C LEU A 155 -16.64 -21.15 40.43
N ILE A 156 -16.13 -21.96 39.49
CA ILE A 156 -15.86 -23.39 39.72
C ILE A 156 -14.85 -23.58 40.85
N TYR A 157 -13.77 -22.79 40.86
CA TYR A 157 -12.77 -22.85 41.93
C TYR A 157 -13.38 -22.53 43.28
N ARG A 158 -14.20 -21.47 43.34
CA ARG A 158 -14.82 -21.05 44.59
C ARG A 158 -15.85 -22.04 45.11
N LEU A 159 -16.68 -22.63 44.23
CA LEU A 159 -17.62 -23.70 44.60
C LEU A 159 -16.92 -24.93 45.19
N GLN A 160 -15.62 -25.09 44.92
CA GLN A 160 -14.79 -26.17 45.46
C GLN A 160 -13.92 -25.73 46.64
N GLY A 161 -14.22 -24.57 47.23
CA GLY A 161 -13.50 -24.04 48.39
C GLY A 161 -12.09 -23.54 48.09
N SER A 162 -11.75 -23.31 46.82
CA SER A 162 -10.44 -22.82 46.39
C SER A 162 -10.52 -21.41 45.80
N VAL A 163 -9.41 -20.68 45.82
CA VAL A 163 -9.30 -19.37 45.18
C VAL A 163 -8.71 -19.56 43.79
N PHE A 164 -9.33 -18.94 42.79
CA PHE A 164 -8.78 -18.97 41.46
C PHE A 164 -7.50 -18.12 41.39
N PRO A 165 -6.36 -18.71 41.02
CA PRO A 165 -5.05 -18.12 41.28
C PRO A 165 -4.59 -17.10 40.23
N TYR A 166 -5.36 -16.92 39.15
CA TYR A 166 -4.96 -16.08 38.03
C TYR A 166 -5.95 -14.95 37.77
N PRO A 167 -5.46 -13.75 37.43
CA PRO A 167 -6.29 -12.69 36.87
C PRO A 167 -6.64 -12.96 35.39
N LEU A 168 -6.98 -14.21 35.02
CA LEU A 168 -7.36 -14.55 33.64
C LEU A 168 -8.56 -13.70 33.18
N THR A 169 -9.47 -13.36 34.09
CA THR A 169 -10.56 -12.41 33.85
C THR A 169 -10.08 -11.03 33.42
N GLU A 170 -9.03 -10.50 34.05
CA GLU A 170 -8.45 -9.19 33.72
C GLU A 170 -7.71 -9.27 32.38
N LEU A 171 -6.98 -10.36 32.13
CA LEU A 171 -6.30 -10.61 30.86
C LEU A 171 -7.27 -10.69 29.68
N VAL A 172 -8.43 -11.33 29.87
CA VAL A 172 -9.50 -11.39 28.87
C VAL A 172 -9.98 -9.99 28.51
N VAL A 173 -10.25 -9.15 29.50
CA VAL A 173 -10.69 -7.76 29.31
C VAL A 173 -9.64 -6.96 28.55
N VAL A 174 -8.35 -7.15 28.87
CA VAL A 174 -7.23 -6.47 28.20
C VAL A 174 -7.06 -6.91 26.74
N LEU A 175 -7.28 -8.18 26.44
CA LEU A 175 -7.10 -8.74 25.10
C LEU A 175 -8.25 -8.40 24.14
N ILE A 176 -9.44 -8.08 24.63
CA ILE A 176 -10.61 -7.81 23.78
C ILE A 176 -10.35 -6.66 22.79
N PRO A 177 -9.87 -5.47 23.16
CA PRO A 177 -9.62 -4.40 22.21
C PRO A 177 -8.48 -4.69 21.23
N ILE A 178 -7.53 -5.55 21.60
CA ILE A 178 -6.44 -6.02 20.74
C ILE A 178 -6.96 -7.01 19.68
N LEU A 179 -7.85 -7.93 20.07
CA LEU A 179 -8.42 -8.96 19.20
C LEU A 179 -9.60 -8.44 18.37
N ALA A 180 -10.39 -7.52 18.92
CA ALA A 180 -11.52 -6.86 18.27
C ALA A 180 -11.12 -5.56 17.55
N ALA A 181 -9.81 -5.32 17.36
CA ALA A 181 -9.13 -4.14 16.80
C ALA A 181 -9.52 -3.74 15.36
N ARG A 182 -10.68 -4.19 14.87
CA ARG A 182 -11.28 -3.78 13.61
C ARG A 182 -12.43 -2.81 13.77
N ARG A 183 -13.06 -2.73 14.96
CA ARG A 183 -14.10 -1.76 15.30
C ARG A 183 -14.17 -1.53 16.81
N PHE A 184 -13.67 -0.39 17.26
CA PHE A 184 -13.75 0.04 18.65
C PHE A 184 -15.17 -0.07 19.25
N PRO A 185 -16.27 0.28 18.55
CA PRO A 185 -17.62 0.11 19.10
C PRO A 185 -17.99 -1.34 19.45
N ILE A 186 -17.48 -2.31 18.69
CA ILE A 186 -17.70 -3.73 18.97
C ILE A 186 -16.87 -4.16 20.18
N ALA A 187 -15.61 -3.73 20.24
CA ALA A 187 -14.75 -3.98 21.39
C ALA A 187 -15.37 -3.40 22.68
N LEU A 188 -15.88 -2.17 22.62
CA LEU A 188 -16.60 -1.51 23.71
C LEU A 188 -17.80 -2.34 24.17
N LEU A 189 -18.67 -2.76 23.25
CA LEU A 189 -19.82 -3.60 23.57
C LEU A 189 -19.40 -4.92 24.23
N CYS A 190 -18.38 -5.61 23.68
CA CYS A 190 -17.88 -6.85 24.26
C CYS A 190 -17.35 -6.66 25.67
N VAL A 191 -16.53 -5.62 25.91
CA VAL A 191 -15.99 -5.31 27.24
C VAL A 191 -17.12 -4.99 28.22
N LEU A 192 -18.11 -4.19 27.83
CA LEU A 192 -19.25 -3.85 28.68
C LEU A 192 -20.11 -5.08 29.03
N CYS A 193 -20.36 -5.97 28.06
CA CYS A 193 -21.08 -7.22 28.31
C CYS A 193 -20.32 -8.15 29.27
N VAL A 194 -19.00 -8.28 29.10
CA VAL A 194 -18.16 -9.10 30.00
C VAL A 194 -18.13 -8.48 31.40
N LEU A 195 -17.92 -7.17 31.50
CA LEU A 195 -17.92 -6.44 32.77
C LEU A 195 -19.25 -6.60 33.51
N GLY A 196 -20.38 -6.38 32.81
CA GLY A 196 -21.71 -6.56 33.36
C GLY A 196 -21.98 -8.00 33.80
N GLY A 197 -21.53 -9.00 33.02
CA GLY A 197 -21.63 -10.41 33.38
C GLY A 197 -20.82 -10.78 34.63
N LEU A 198 -19.61 -10.22 34.77
CA LEU A 198 -18.75 -10.42 35.94
C LEU A 198 -19.37 -9.81 37.21
N ILE A 199 -19.82 -8.55 37.12
CA ILE A 199 -20.48 -7.86 38.23
C ILE A 199 -21.76 -8.60 38.64
N LEU A 200 -22.59 -9.02 37.67
CA LEU A 200 -23.83 -9.75 37.95
C LEU A 200 -23.56 -11.11 38.61
N ARG A 201 -22.58 -11.87 38.10
CA ARG A 201 -22.14 -13.13 38.70
C ARG A 201 -21.74 -12.91 40.16
N ASP A 202 -20.93 -11.90 40.41
CA ASP A 202 -20.38 -11.65 41.74
C ASP A 202 -21.48 -11.19 42.71
N MET A 203 -22.41 -10.37 42.26
CA MET A 203 -23.58 -9.99 43.05
C MET A 203 -24.49 -11.18 43.40
N LEU A 204 -24.75 -12.08 42.44
CA LEU A 204 -25.65 -13.21 42.63
C LEU A 204 -25.06 -14.33 43.49
N PHE A 205 -23.76 -14.63 43.32
CA PHE A 205 -23.13 -15.80 43.93
C PHE A 205 -22.20 -15.48 45.10
N LEU A 206 -21.65 -14.26 45.19
CA LEU A 206 -20.62 -13.91 46.18
C LEU A 206 -21.10 -12.90 47.23
N GLY A 207 -22.17 -12.16 46.92
CA GLY A 207 -22.66 -11.08 47.76
C GLY A 207 -21.71 -9.88 47.81
N ILE A 208 -22.15 -8.83 48.50
CA ILE A 208 -21.40 -7.58 48.59
C ILE A 208 -20.41 -7.68 49.77
N SER A 209 -19.14 -7.87 49.45
CA SER A 209 -18.03 -7.89 50.42
C SER A 209 -16.91 -6.94 49.98
N ALA A 210 -16.00 -6.59 50.89
CA ALA A 210 -14.84 -5.74 50.55
C ALA A 210 -13.97 -6.37 49.44
N GLY A 211 -13.81 -7.70 49.44
CA GLY A 211 -13.11 -8.41 48.36
C GLY A 211 -13.83 -8.29 47.02
N THR A 212 -15.15 -8.48 47.00
CA THR A 212 -15.97 -8.31 45.79
C THR A 212 -15.87 -6.89 45.23
N MET A 213 -15.86 -5.87 46.10
CA MET A 213 -15.69 -4.47 45.68
C MET A 213 -14.32 -4.22 45.05
N LEU A 214 -13.26 -4.81 45.61
CA LEU A 214 -11.90 -4.68 45.09
C LEU A 214 -11.75 -5.38 43.72
N ASP A 215 -12.33 -6.57 43.56
CA ASP A 215 -12.31 -7.30 42.29
C ASP A 215 -13.04 -6.53 41.19
N VAL A 216 -14.22 -5.97 41.50
CA VAL A 216 -14.98 -5.12 40.56
C VAL A 216 -14.20 -3.86 40.20
N PHE A 217 -13.57 -3.21 41.19
CA PHE A 217 -12.73 -2.04 40.95
C PHE A 217 -11.55 -2.37 40.01
N ASN A 218 -10.80 -3.45 40.28
CA ASN A 218 -9.66 -3.86 39.47
C ASN A 218 -10.07 -4.17 38.03
N ILE A 219 -11.09 -5.01 37.84
CA ILE A 219 -11.60 -5.36 36.50
C ILE A 219 -12.10 -4.11 35.75
N THR A 220 -12.77 -3.19 36.43
CA THR A 220 -13.23 -1.93 35.81
C THR A 220 -12.06 -1.04 35.42
N ALA A 221 -11.02 -0.95 36.26
CA ALA A 221 -9.80 -0.20 35.94
C ALA A 221 -9.06 -0.80 34.73
N PHE A 222 -8.90 -2.13 34.68
CA PHE A 222 -8.33 -2.82 33.51
C PHE A 222 -9.17 -2.62 32.25
N ALA A 223 -10.50 -2.67 32.37
CA ALA A 223 -11.41 -2.38 31.26
C ALA A 223 -11.23 -0.95 30.74
N ALA A 224 -11.15 0.04 31.63
CA ALA A 224 -10.97 1.43 31.26
C ALA A 224 -9.63 1.66 30.53
N VAL A 225 -8.53 1.14 31.08
CA VAL A 225 -7.19 1.23 30.45
C VAL A 225 -7.17 0.53 29.10
N SER A 226 -7.75 -0.67 29.01
CA SER A 226 -7.79 -1.45 27.77
C SER A 226 -8.62 -0.77 26.68
N LEU A 227 -9.79 -0.21 27.03
CA LEU A 227 -10.62 0.55 26.09
C LEU A 227 -9.93 1.84 25.64
N ALA A 228 -9.28 2.57 26.56
CA ALA A 228 -8.50 3.74 26.19
C ALA A 228 -7.37 3.37 25.21
N GLY A 229 -6.64 2.29 25.48
CA GLY A 229 -5.61 1.75 24.59
C GLY A 229 -6.17 1.36 23.21
N GLY A 230 -7.29 0.65 23.17
CA GLY A 230 -7.95 0.24 21.93
C GLY A 230 -8.44 1.43 21.09
N PHE A 231 -8.99 2.46 21.74
CA PHE A 231 -9.39 3.71 21.09
C PHE A 231 -8.18 4.41 20.46
N VAL A 232 -7.11 4.61 21.24
CA VAL A 232 -5.88 5.24 20.77
C VAL A 232 -5.25 4.44 19.63
N GLN A 233 -5.22 3.11 19.73
CA GLN A 233 -4.67 2.25 18.69
C GLN A 233 -5.44 2.39 17.37
N GLU A 234 -6.77 2.33 17.39
CA GLU A 234 -7.57 2.52 16.16
C GLU A 234 -7.41 3.95 15.61
N TRP A 235 -7.36 4.95 16.49
CA TRP A 235 -7.10 6.33 16.10
C TRP A 235 -5.76 6.48 15.37
N VAL A 236 -4.69 5.88 15.91
CA VAL A 236 -3.34 5.90 15.30
C VAL A 236 -3.36 5.18 13.94
N LEU A 237 -4.00 4.02 13.84
CA LEU A 237 -4.09 3.29 12.57
C LEU A 237 -4.83 4.09 11.49
N ARG A 238 -5.92 4.75 11.84
CA ARG A 238 -6.66 5.66 10.94
C ARG A 238 -5.79 6.84 10.51
N ARG A 239 -5.09 7.47 11.45
CA ARG A 239 -4.19 8.58 11.15
C ARG A 239 -3.04 8.18 10.22
N ASN A 240 -2.45 7.01 10.46
CA ASN A 240 -1.36 6.47 9.66
C ASN A 240 -1.82 6.19 8.23
N PHE A 241 -3.01 5.61 8.05
CA PHE A 241 -3.60 5.40 6.73
C PHE A 241 -3.69 6.69 5.89
N LEU A 242 -4.19 7.78 6.48
CA LEU A 242 -4.28 9.08 5.79
C LEU A 242 -2.90 9.66 5.49
N SER A 243 -1.99 9.59 6.47
CA SER A 243 -0.64 10.15 6.35
C SER A 243 0.19 9.43 5.29
N GLU A 244 0.10 8.10 5.25
CA GLU A 244 0.76 7.25 4.25
C GLU A 244 0.21 7.53 2.85
N GLY A 245 -1.11 7.63 2.70
CA GLY A 245 -1.74 7.99 1.43
C GLY A 245 -1.29 9.36 0.90
N LEU A 246 -1.25 10.37 1.77
CA LEU A 246 -0.78 11.71 1.42
C LEU A 246 0.71 11.72 1.08
N TYR A 247 1.54 10.97 1.80
CA TYR A 247 2.96 10.84 1.51
C TYR A 247 3.19 10.24 0.13
N LEU A 248 2.45 9.18 -0.21
CA LEU A 248 2.55 8.51 -1.52
C LEU A 248 2.08 9.40 -2.68
N LEU A 249 1.01 10.18 -2.48
CA LEU A 249 0.48 11.13 -3.47
C LEU A 249 1.39 12.35 -3.67
N ARG A 250 2.08 12.79 -2.60
CA ARG A 250 3.04 13.90 -2.63
C ARG A 250 4.46 13.47 -2.95
N SER A 251 4.73 12.17 -3.07
CA SER A 251 6.03 11.69 -3.51
C SER A 251 6.32 12.22 -4.91
N VAL A 252 7.48 12.85 -5.06
CA VAL A 252 7.98 13.40 -6.33
C VAL A 252 8.95 12.43 -7.02
N ARG A 253 9.10 11.21 -6.49
CA ARG A 253 9.98 10.18 -7.04
C ARG A 253 9.23 8.92 -7.41
N ASP A 254 9.68 8.29 -8.49
CA ASP A 254 9.23 6.97 -8.92
C ASP A 254 9.83 5.90 -7.99
N PRO A 255 9.02 5.02 -7.37
CA PRO A 255 9.53 4.05 -6.40
C PRO A 255 10.49 3.01 -7.00
N LEU A 256 10.33 2.68 -8.28
CA LEU A 256 11.14 1.65 -8.95
C LEU A 256 12.52 2.19 -9.36
N THR A 257 12.54 3.34 -10.03
CA THR A 257 13.74 3.92 -10.65
C THR A 257 14.39 5.01 -9.79
N GLN A 258 13.68 5.48 -8.75
CA GLN A 258 14.08 6.57 -7.86
C GLN A 258 14.35 7.91 -8.59
N LEU A 259 13.99 8.01 -9.88
CA LEU A 259 13.98 9.25 -10.65
C LEU A 259 12.78 10.11 -10.26
N ARG A 260 12.68 11.32 -10.81
CA ARG A 260 11.41 12.06 -10.71
C ARG A 260 10.30 11.22 -11.35
N ASN A 261 9.16 11.12 -10.68
CA ASN A 261 7.94 10.65 -11.35
C ASN A 261 7.37 11.78 -12.21
N ARG A 262 6.35 11.51 -13.04
CA ARG A 262 5.70 12.52 -13.89
C ARG A 262 5.42 13.84 -13.16
N ARG A 263 4.76 13.78 -11.99
CA ARG A 263 4.45 14.98 -11.16
C ARG A 263 5.71 15.75 -10.75
N GLY A 264 6.73 15.05 -10.25
CA GLY A 264 7.98 15.66 -9.84
C GLY A 264 8.80 16.22 -11.01
N PHE A 265 8.72 15.57 -12.17
CA PHE A 265 9.37 16.01 -13.40
C PHE A 265 8.70 17.28 -13.93
N ASP A 266 7.37 17.29 -14.09
CA ASP A 266 6.62 18.42 -14.61
C ASP A 266 6.87 19.69 -13.77
N ALA A 267 6.83 19.56 -12.44
CA ALA A 267 7.07 20.69 -11.53
C ALA A 267 8.51 21.25 -11.63
N ASP A 268 9.53 20.38 -11.66
CA ASP A 268 10.92 20.82 -11.79
C ASP A 268 11.21 21.35 -13.20
N ALA A 269 10.64 20.74 -14.23
CA ALA A 269 10.82 21.13 -15.63
C ALA A 269 10.24 22.52 -15.90
N GLU A 270 9.06 22.83 -15.36
CA GLU A 270 8.47 24.18 -15.43
C GLU A 270 9.37 25.23 -14.76
N ARG A 271 9.98 24.89 -13.62
CA ARG A 271 10.93 25.77 -12.94
C ARG A 271 12.18 26.01 -13.79
N ILE A 272 12.71 24.98 -14.42
CA ILE A 272 13.86 25.08 -15.34
C ILE A 272 13.48 25.92 -16.57
N TRP A 273 12.33 25.67 -17.17
CA TRP A 273 11.81 26.41 -18.33
C TRP A 273 11.66 27.90 -18.04
N ALA A 274 11.02 28.24 -16.92
CA ALA A 274 10.86 29.62 -16.48
C ALA A 274 12.21 30.31 -16.21
N THR A 275 13.19 29.57 -15.71
CA THR A 275 14.55 30.08 -15.47
C THR A 275 15.29 30.32 -16.78
N ALA A 276 15.20 29.38 -17.73
CA ALA A 276 15.79 29.53 -19.06
C ALA A 276 15.17 30.69 -19.85
N ARG A 277 13.85 30.89 -19.72
CA ARG A 277 13.15 32.05 -20.28
C ARG A 277 13.70 33.37 -19.78
N ARG A 278 13.92 33.50 -18.46
CA ARG A 278 14.48 34.74 -17.87
C ARG A 278 15.94 34.97 -18.26
N SER A 279 16.74 33.91 -18.27
CA SER A 279 18.17 33.99 -18.62
C SER A 279 18.44 34.00 -20.11
N ASN A 280 17.40 33.80 -20.92
CA ASN A 280 17.50 33.74 -22.37
C ASN A 280 18.41 32.61 -22.91
N LEU A 281 18.40 31.46 -22.22
CA LEU A 281 19.24 30.30 -22.51
C LEU A 281 18.44 29.17 -23.17
N SER A 282 19.12 28.34 -23.94
CA SER A 282 18.52 27.17 -24.62
C SER A 282 18.26 26.01 -23.67
N VAL A 283 17.14 25.33 -23.90
CA VAL A 283 16.73 24.12 -23.20
C VAL A 283 16.66 22.99 -24.21
N GLY A 284 17.38 21.90 -23.95
CA GLY A 284 17.20 20.64 -24.66
C GLY A 284 16.12 19.81 -23.98
N VAL A 285 15.22 19.21 -24.76
CA VAL A 285 14.14 18.33 -24.28
C VAL A 285 14.23 17.01 -25.02
N ALA A 286 14.14 15.89 -24.31
CA ALA A 286 14.10 14.57 -24.92
C ALA A 286 13.03 13.67 -24.28
N MET A 287 12.34 12.91 -25.13
CA MET A 287 11.44 11.81 -24.77
C MET A 287 12.10 10.50 -25.18
N ILE A 288 12.11 9.52 -24.28
CA ILE A 288 12.86 8.27 -24.40
C ILE A 288 11.91 7.12 -24.10
N ASP A 289 11.96 6.06 -24.91
CA ASP A 289 11.13 4.87 -24.72
C ASP A 289 11.93 3.60 -24.98
N ILE A 290 11.69 2.57 -24.15
CA ILE A 290 12.31 1.26 -24.30
C ILE A 290 11.67 0.52 -25.47
N ASP A 291 12.48 0.20 -26.46
CA ASP A 291 12.01 -0.52 -27.64
C ASP A 291 11.50 -1.91 -27.25
N HIS A 292 10.32 -2.26 -27.76
CA HIS A 292 9.71 -3.58 -27.58
C HIS A 292 9.50 -4.01 -26.10
N PHE A 293 9.38 -3.05 -25.17
CA PHE A 293 9.21 -3.32 -23.72
C PHE A 293 8.07 -4.31 -23.38
N LYS A 294 6.93 -4.22 -24.07
CA LYS A 294 5.83 -5.18 -23.89
C LYS A 294 6.26 -6.62 -24.17
N ARG A 295 7.04 -6.85 -25.24
CA ARG A 295 7.55 -8.20 -25.60
C ARG A 295 8.57 -8.71 -24.58
N LEU A 296 9.36 -7.82 -23.98
CA LEU A 296 10.23 -8.13 -22.83
C LEU A 296 9.41 -8.73 -21.68
N ASN A 297 8.37 -8.02 -21.26
CA ASN A 297 7.48 -8.48 -20.20
C ASN A 297 6.74 -9.77 -20.56
N ASP A 298 6.22 -9.88 -21.79
CA ASP A 298 5.45 -11.04 -22.22
C ASP A 298 6.30 -12.33 -22.23
N ARG A 299 7.60 -12.23 -22.50
CA ARG A 299 8.49 -13.41 -22.61
C ARG A 299 9.22 -13.77 -21.31
N TRP A 300 9.61 -12.79 -20.51
CA TRP A 300 10.45 -12.99 -19.31
C TRP A 300 9.77 -12.57 -18.00
N GLY A 301 8.52 -12.12 -18.07
CA GLY A 301 7.73 -11.65 -16.94
C GLY A 301 8.08 -10.22 -16.52
N HIS A 302 7.25 -9.66 -15.64
CA HIS A 302 7.37 -8.28 -15.17
C HIS A 302 8.68 -7.98 -14.43
N ALA A 303 9.30 -8.97 -13.78
CA ALA A 303 10.57 -8.79 -13.09
C ALA A 303 11.71 -8.41 -14.05
N ALA A 304 11.70 -8.93 -15.29
CA ALA A 304 12.67 -8.56 -16.31
C ALA A 304 12.46 -7.14 -16.82
N GLY A 305 11.20 -6.73 -17.02
CA GLY A 305 10.87 -5.34 -17.35
C GLY A 305 11.30 -4.36 -16.26
N ASP A 306 11.07 -4.70 -14.99
CA ASP A 306 11.50 -3.90 -13.85
C ASP A 306 13.03 -3.73 -13.79
N ALA A 307 13.78 -4.79 -14.13
CA ALA A 307 15.24 -4.71 -14.25
C ALA A 307 15.67 -3.79 -15.39
N ALA A 308 15.05 -3.89 -16.57
CA ALA A 308 15.34 -3.02 -17.71
C ALA A 308 15.05 -1.53 -17.40
N LEU A 309 13.95 -1.24 -16.71
CA LEU A 309 13.61 0.12 -16.26
C LEU A 309 14.64 0.69 -15.29
N LYS A 310 15.11 -0.11 -14.34
CA LYS A 310 16.17 0.29 -13.39
C LYS A 310 17.47 0.58 -14.11
N GLU A 311 17.86 -0.27 -15.06
CA GLU A 311 19.09 -0.07 -15.82
C GLU A 311 19.05 1.16 -16.71
N LEU A 312 17.94 1.39 -17.42
CA LEU A 312 17.77 2.65 -18.16
C LEU A 312 17.89 3.86 -17.23
N ALA A 313 17.28 3.81 -16.04
CA ALA A 313 17.42 4.88 -15.06
C ALA A 313 18.87 5.10 -14.59
N HIS A 314 19.66 4.05 -14.44
CA HIS A 314 21.09 4.14 -14.14
C HIS A 314 21.87 4.81 -15.27
N VAL A 315 21.62 4.41 -16.52
CA VAL A 315 22.24 5.02 -17.70
C VAL A 315 21.86 6.49 -17.81
N LEU A 316 20.59 6.85 -17.62
CA LEU A 316 20.14 8.25 -17.67
C LEU A 316 20.81 9.11 -16.58
N ARG A 317 21.01 8.59 -15.37
CA ARG A 317 21.74 9.32 -14.33
C ARG A 317 23.20 9.58 -14.71
N ALA A 318 23.88 8.56 -15.22
CA ALA A 318 25.29 8.67 -15.58
C ALA A 318 25.50 9.56 -16.81
N GLU A 319 24.64 9.41 -17.82
CA GLU A 319 24.83 10.03 -19.10
C GLU A 319 24.02 11.31 -19.27
N ALA A 320 22.73 11.31 -18.99
CA ALA A 320 21.86 12.45 -19.27
C ALA A 320 21.89 13.54 -18.18
N ALA A 321 22.07 13.19 -16.90
CA ALA A 321 21.95 14.10 -15.77
C ALA A 321 23.31 14.49 -15.14
N ARG A 322 24.25 14.99 -15.93
CA ARG A 322 25.62 15.24 -15.49
C ARG A 322 25.82 16.60 -14.81
N ARG A 323 24.91 17.55 -15.02
CA ARG A 323 24.98 18.91 -14.48
C ARG A 323 23.86 19.14 -13.46
N PRO A 324 24.03 20.08 -12.50
CA PRO A 324 23.05 20.32 -11.44
C PRO A 324 21.63 20.68 -11.92
N MET A 325 21.50 21.24 -13.13
CA MET A 325 20.23 21.65 -13.72
C MET A 325 19.74 20.70 -14.82
N ASP A 326 20.42 19.57 -15.04
CA ASP A 326 19.90 18.51 -15.89
C ASP A 326 18.85 17.70 -15.10
N LEU A 327 17.67 17.51 -15.68
CA LEU A 327 16.54 16.87 -15.03
C LEU A 327 16.17 15.60 -15.79
N ILE A 328 15.93 14.52 -15.06
CA ILE A 328 15.46 13.24 -15.60
C ILE A 328 14.25 12.75 -14.82
N GLY A 329 13.28 12.17 -15.52
CA GLY A 329 12.07 11.62 -14.91
C GLY A 329 11.52 10.44 -15.70
N ARG A 330 10.80 9.57 -14.98
CA ARG A 330 9.96 8.53 -15.58
C ARG A 330 8.53 9.07 -15.66
N VAL A 331 8.08 9.34 -16.88
CA VAL A 331 6.83 10.05 -17.15
C VAL A 331 5.68 9.09 -17.52
N GLY A 332 6.01 7.86 -17.92
CA GLY A 332 5.06 6.80 -18.24
C GLY A 332 5.53 5.42 -17.76
N GLY A 333 4.90 4.36 -18.28
CA GLY A 333 5.26 2.98 -17.95
C GLY A 333 6.71 2.67 -18.31
N GLU A 334 7.04 2.82 -19.59
CA GLU A 334 8.35 2.62 -20.20
C GLU A 334 8.99 3.91 -20.71
N GLU A 335 8.32 5.03 -20.48
CA GLU A 335 8.68 6.35 -21.01
C GLU A 335 9.43 7.19 -19.98
N PHE A 336 10.53 7.79 -20.44
CA PHE A 336 11.39 8.69 -19.68
C PHE A 336 11.52 10.02 -20.41
N ALA A 337 11.72 11.08 -19.64
CA ALA A 337 11.93 12.41 -20.16
C ALA A 337 13.19 13.04 -19.56
N VAL A 338 13.84 13.88 -20.35
CA VAL A 338 15.06 14.59 -19.99
C VAL A 338 14.93 16.08 -20.34
N ILE A 339 15.36 16.95 -19.44
CA ILE A 339 15.56 18.38 -19.68
C ILE A 339 17.03 18.72 -19.45
N TRP A 340 17.67 19.34 -20.44
CA TRP A 340 19.02 19.90 -20.33
C TRP A 340 18.96 21.42 -20.31
N TYR A 341 19.28 22.02 -19.17
CA TYR A 341 19.38 23.48 -19.04
C TYR A 341 20.66 24.00 -19.69
N ASP A 342 20.59 25.18 -20.31
CA ASP A 342 21.72 25.88 -20.94
C ASP A 342 22.57 24.93 -21.79
N LEU A 343 21.91 24.34 -22.78
CA LEU A 343 22.56 23.40 -23.68
C LEU A 343 23.10 24.16 -24.90
N PRO A 344 24.37 23.97 -25.34
CA PRO A 344 24.90 24.65 -26.52
C PRO A 344 24.08 24.32 -27.77
N PRO A 345 23.89 25.26 -28.72
CA PRO A 345 23.06 25.04 -29.91
C PRO A 345 23.43 23.76 -30.67
N GLY A 346 22.43 22.95 -31.01
CA GLY A 346 22.59 21.69 -31.75
C GLY A 346 23.11 20.51 -30.93
N SER A 347 23.43 20.71 -29.64
CA SER A 347 24.01 19.64 -28.80
C SER A 347 22.98 18.65 -28.25
N ALA A 348 21.68 18.94 -28.34
CA ALA A 348 20.63 18.01 -27.87
C ALA A 348 20.71 16.64 -28.55
N ARG A 349 20.92 16.63 -29.87
CA ARG A 349 21.08 15.39 -30.63
C ARG A 349 22.29 14.59 -30.16
N THR A 350 23.42 15.25 -29.95
CA THR A 350 24.66 14.59 -29.46
C THR A 350 24.47 13.99 -28.07
N GLN A 351 23.77 14.69 -27.17
CA GLN A 351 23.47 14.19 -25.83
C GLN A 351 22.52 12.98 -25.87
N ALA A 352 21.47 13.05 -26.68
CA ALA A 352 20.56 11.93 -26.89
C ALA A 352 21.30 10.71 -27.50
N GLU A 353 22.18 10.92 -28.48
CA GLU A 353 22.94 9.84 -29.10
C GLU A 353 23.89 9.15 -28.11
N ARG A 354 24.52 9.93 -27.22
CA ARG A 354 25.35 9.39 -26.14
C ARG A 354 24.54 8.49 -25.21
N VAL A 355 23.32 8.89 -24.84
CA VAL A 355 22.42 8.08 -24.01
C VAL A 355 22.06 6.79 -24.75
N ARG A 356 21.62 6.88 -26.01
CA ARG A 356 21.25 5.71 -26.82
C ARG A 356 22.40 4.71 -26.91
N GLN A 357 23.60 5.19 -27.23
CA GLN A 357 24.78 4.32 -27.36
C GLN A 357 25.16 3.68 -26.02
N ALA A 358 25.10 4.43 -24.91
CA ALA A 358 25.38 3.87 -23.59
C ALA A 358 24.39 2.77 -23.17
N VAL A 359 23.12 2.83 -23.59
CA VAL A 359 22.15 1.74 -23.38
C VAL A 359 22.58 0.50 -24.16
N VAL A 360 22.92 0.65 -25.45
CA VAL A 360 23.35 -0.47 -26.29
C VAL A 360 24.64 -1.11 -25.77
N ASP A 361 25.60 -0.30 -25.32
CA ASP A 361 26.89 -0.77 -24.81
C ASP A 361 26.79 -1.60 -23.54
N ARG A 362 25.68 -1.49 -22.79
CA ARG A 362 25.41 -2.34 -21.61
C ARG A 362 25.08 -3.79 -21.95
N ARG A 363 24.75 -4.08 -23.22
CA ARG A 363 24.47 -5.44 -23.74
C ARG A 363 23.47 -6.25 -22.91
N LEU A 364 22.44 -5.60 -22.37
CA LEU A 364 21.41 -6.25 -21.56
C LEU A 364 20.53 -7.14 -22.46
N GLU A 365 20.27 -8.38 -22.07
CA GLU A 365 19.50 -9.31 -22.88
C GLU A 365 18.06 -8.81 -23.14
N HIS A 366 17.62 -8.85 -24.41
CA HIS A 366 16.25 -8.52 -24.82
C HIS A 366 15.69 -9.67 -25.69
N PRO A 367 14.37 -9.95 -25.69
CA PRO A 367 13.84 -11.13 -26.37
C PRO A 367 13.77 -11.08 -27.90
N THR A 368 13.74 -9.90 -28.51
CA THR A 368 13.65 -9.74 -29.98
C THR A 368 14.97 -9.39 -30.65
N ASP A 369 15.87 -8.76 -29.90
CA ASP A 369 17.22 -8.40 -30.30
C ASP A 369 18.11 -8.77 -29.13
N ARG A 370 19.32 -9.26 -29.38
CA ARG A 370 20.21 -9.71 -28.28
C ARG A 370 20.51 -8.61 -27.24
N GLN A 371 20.11 -7.36 -27.47
CA GLN A 371 20.42 -6.19 -26.65
C GLN A 371 19.21 -5.28 -26.47
N LEU A 372 19.02 -4.75 -25.26
CA LEU A 372 18.08 -3.67 -24.92
C LEU A 372 18.45 -2.41 -25.73
N SER A 373 17.47 -1.79 -26.38
CA SER A 373 17.63 -0.49 -27.05
C SER A 373 16.54 0.49 -26.66
N VAL A 374 16.78 1.76 -26.99
CA VAL A 374 15.82 2.85 -26.78
C VAL A 374 15.69 3.67 -28.05
N SER A 375 14.48 4.17 -28.29
CA SER A 375 14.22 5.23 -29.26
C SER A 375 14.15 6.57 -28.52
N ILE A 376 14.71 7.62 -29.11
CA ILE A 376 14.76 8.95 -28.49
C ILE A 376 14.29 10.00 -29.48
N GLY A 377 13.30 10.79 -29.09
CA GLY A 377 12.93 12.02 -29.77
C GLY A 377 13.42 13.22 -28.99
N CYS A 378 14.06 14.19 -29.65
CA CYS A 378 14.57 15.36 -28.96
C CYS A 378 14.43 16.66 -29.76
N THR A 379 14.43 17.78 -29.05
CA THR A 379 14.47 19.12 -29.61
C THR A 379 15.28 20.05 -28.71
N GLN A 380 15.60 21.22 -29.24
CA GLN A 380 16.32 22.25 -28.50
C GLN A 380 15.74 23.62 -28.83
N LEU A 381 15.23 24.31 -27.81
CA LEU A 381 14.49 25.54 -27.99
C LEU A 381 15.00 26.61 -27.03
N ILE A 382 14.87 27.88 -27.41
CA ILE A 382 15.01 29.01 -26.48
C ILE A 382 13.58 29.43 -26.11
N PRO A 383 13.19 29.46 -24.81
CA PRO A 383 11.82 29.77 -24.38
C PRO A 383 11.40 31.24 -24.63
N ARG A 384 11.14 31.61 -25.90
CA ARG A 384 10.70 32.96 -26.32
C ARG A 384 9.35 32.90 -27.02
N GLY A 385 8.73 34.07 -27.23
CA GLY A 385 7.57 34.22 -28.13
C GLY A 385 6.32 33.45 -27.71
N GLY A 386 6.13 33.19 -26.41
CA GLY A 386 4.98 32.43 -25.91
C GLY A 386 5.15 30.92 -25.89
N LEU A 387 6.29 30.38 -26.36
CA LEU A 387 6.57 28.94 -26.29
C LEU A 387 6.49 28.42 -24.86
N THR A 388 5.73 27.34 -24.68
CA THR A 388 5.56 26.64 -23.41
C THR A 388 6.41 25.38 -23.35
N LEU A 389 6.62 24.87 -22.13
CA LEU A 389 7.25 23.56 -21.95
C LEU A 389 6.45 22.45 -22.63
N SER A 390 5.11 22.56 -22.62
CA SER A 390 4.22 21.59 -23.27
C SER A 390 4.47 21.51 -24.77
N ASP A 391 4.71 22.63 -25.45
CA ASP A 391 5.02 22.66 -26.88
C ASP A 391 6.35 21.94 -27.16
N ALA A 392 7.36 22.17 -26.31
CA ALA A 392 8.66 21.52 -26.43
C ALA A 392 8.58 20.00 -26.23
N LEU A 393 7.81 19.55 -25.24
CA LEU A 393 7.57 18.13 -24.97
C LEU A 393 6.78 17.49 -26.13
N ALA A 394 5.78 18.17 -26.69
CA ALA A 394 5.00 17.67 -27.82
C ALA A 394 5.86 17.47 -29.08
N VAL A 395 6.83 18.36 -29.33
CA VAL A 395 7.79 18.19 -30.43
C VAL A 395 8.75 17.03 -30.16
N ALA A 396 9.27 16.90 -28.94
CA ALA A 396 10.12 15.76 -28.59
C ALA A 396 9.37 14.42 -28.70
N ASP A 397 8.08 14.39 -28.33
CA ASP A 397 7.21 13.22 -28.48
C ASP A 397 6.95 12.86 -29.95
N SER A 398 6.69 13.88 -30.79
CA SER A 398 6.53 13.69 -32.24
C SER A 398 7.81 13.13 -32.88
N ALA A 399 8.98 13.62 -32.45
CA ALA A 399 10.28 13.09 -32.87
C ALA A 399 10.47 11.63 -32.38
N LEU A 400 10.02 11.29 -31.18
CA LEU A 400 10.11 9.93 -30.65
C LEU A 400 9.25 8.97 -31.47
N TYR A 401 8.06 9.41 -31.86
CA TYR A 401 7.20 8.66 -32.77
C TYR A 401 7.88 8.40 -34.12
N ALA A 402 8.53 9.41 -34.70
CA ALA A 402 9.30 9.27 -35.93
C ALA A 402 10.49 8.31 -35.77
N ALA A 403 11.23 8.38 -34.65
CA ALA A 403 12.29 7.42 -34.33
C ALA A 403 11.77 5.97 -34.27
N LYS A 404 10.65 5.73 -33.59
CA LYS A 404 10.01 4.40 -33.53
C LYS A 404 9.55 3.91 -34.90
N SER A 405 9.07 4.80 -35.76
CA SER A 405 8.65 4.48 -37.13
C SER A 405 9.84 4.21 -38.07
N ASN A 406 10.99 4.86 -37.84
CA ASN A 406 12.22 4.72 -38.63
C ASN A 406 13.08 3.51 -38.21
N GLY A 407 12.46 2.48 -37.63
CA GLY A 407 13.14 1.23 -37.29
C GLY A 407 13.68 1.12 -35.87
N ARG A 408 13.37 2.08 -34.98
CA ARG A 408 13.78 2.08 -33.55
C ARG A 408 15.29 2.16 -33.34
N ASN A 409 15.74 2.10 -32.08
CA ASN A 409 17.15 2.22 -31.70
C ASN A 409 17.85 3.41 -32.40
N CYS A 410 17.19 4.55 -32.42
CA CYS A 410 17.68 5.74 -33.10
C CYS A 410 17.23 7.01 -32.37
N VAL A 411 17.94 8.10 -32.69
CA VAL A 411 17.61 9.44 -32.22
C VAL A 411 17.02 10.22 -33.39
N ASP A 412 15.82 10.77 -33.21
CA ASP A 412 15.30 11.80 -34.09
C ASP A 412 15.36 13.18 -33.42
N TYR A 413 15.69 14.20 -34.21
CA TYR A 413 15.89 15.56 -33.71
C TYR A 413 15.13 16.56 -34.57
N VAL A 414 14.21 17.28 -33.93
CA VAL A 414 13.48 18.37 -34.58
C VAL A 414 14.17 19.70 -34.24
N PRO A 415 14.74 20.40 -35.24
CA PRO A 415 15.35 21.71 -35.01
C PRO A 415 14.31 22.76 -34.62
N PRO A 416 14.70 23.82 -33.88
CA PRO A 416 13.82 24.96 -33.64
C PRO A 416 13.37 25.56 -34.98
N PRO A 417 12.08 25.95 -35.13
CA PRO A 417 11.64 26.62 -36.34
C PRO A 417 12.39 27.94 -36.54
N ARG A 418 12.70 28.24 -37.81
CA ARG A 418 13.47 29.45 -38.21
C ARG A 418 12.72 30.76 -37.96
N GLU A 419 11.38 30.72 -37.90
CA GLU A 419 10.51 31.84 -37.53
C GLU A 419 9.52 31.36 -36.46
N LEU A 420 9.31 32.18 -35.42
CA LEU A 420 8.33 31.94 -34.36
C LEU A 420 6.93 32.25 -34.92
N ASP A 421 6.30 31.29 -35.60
CA ASP A 421 4.88 31.35 -35.94
C ASP A 421 4.07 30.55 -34.92
N PRO A 422 3.30 31.20 -34.03
CA PRO A 422 2.47 30.53 -33.02
C PRO A 422 1.42 29.57 -33.60
N GLN A 423 1.02 29.72 -34.87
CA GLN A 423 -0.04 28.90 -35.48
C GLN A 423 0.45 27.53 -35.97
N ARG A 424 1.76 27.34 -36.16
CA ARG A 424 2.33 26.10 -36.70
C ARG A 424 2.39 24.94 -35.68
N TRP A 425 2.24 25.24 -34.40
CA TRP A 425 2.39 24.28 -33.29
C TRP A 425 1.09 23.53 -32.95
N SER A 426 -0.04 23.91 -33.57
CA SER A 426 -1.36 23.32 -33.30
C SER A 426 -1.83 22.24 -34.28
N GLN A 427 -1.01 21.82 -35.27
CA GLN A 427 -1.41 20.78 -36.22
C GLN A 427 -0.38 19.65 -36.33
N PRO A 428 -0.79 18.36 -36.25
CA PRO A 428 0.06 17.26 -36.63
C PRO A 428 0.36 17.41 -38.13
N THR A 429 1.63 17.53 -38.48
CA THR A 429 2.07 17.60 -39.87
C THR A 429 1.61 16.34 -40.62
N ALA A 430 0.64 16.53 -41.52
CA ALA A 430 0.32 15.54 -42.54
C ALA A 430 1.56 15.35 -43.42
N VAL A 431 2.04 14.12 -43.48
CA VAL A 431 3.03 13.68 -44.45
C VAL A 431 2.38 13.78 -45.83
N ASN A 432 2.93 14.63 -46.70
CA ASN A 432 2.62 14.60 -48.12
C ASN A 432 3.48 13.52 -48.79
N ASP A 433 2.76 12.54 -49.35
CA ASP A 433 3.08 11.52 -50.37
C ASP A 433 4.38 10.71 -50.28
#